data_AF-A0A1I7BSN0-F1
#
_entry.id   AF-A0A1I7BSN0-F1
#
_cell.length_a   1.000
_cell.length_b   1.000
_cell.length_c   1.000
_cell.angle_alpha   90.00
_cell.angle_beta   90.00
_cell.angle_gamma   90.00
#
_symmetry.space_group_name_H-M   'P 1'
#
loop_
_entity.id
_entity.type
_entity.pdbx_description
1 polymer ?
#
loop_
_entity_poly.entity_id
_entity_poly.type
_entity_poly.pdbx_seq_one_letter_code
_entity_poly.pdbx_strand_id
1 'polypeptide(L)' 'MSRPHTQLAVLLRRCQWMLDEAAYKLGGKRLPAADRHDLADALDELSAALREYRDAPTEAETDEDGPPTIVDPDS' A
#
# COMPACT_ATOMS: atom_id res chain seq x y z
N MET A 1 0.41 -15.75 0.15
CA MET A 1 0.76 -14.31 0.25
C MET A 1 1.51 -13.93 -1.02
N SER A 2 0.93 -13.11 -1.90
CA SER A 2 1.63 -12.69 -3.11
C SER A 2 2.75 -11.70 -2.76
N ARG A 3 3.90 -11.80 -3.45
CA ARG A 3 5.07 -10.91 -3.29
C ARG A 3 4.75 -9.41 -3.13
N PRO A 4 3.80 -8.80 -3.87
CA PRO A 4 3.46 -7.37 -3.70
C PRO A 4 2.96 -7.01 -2.30
N HIS A 5 2.17 -7.86 -1.66
CA HIS A 5 1.68 -7.61 -0.29
C HIS A 5 2.82 -7.62 0.73
N THR A 6 3.76 -8.55 0.58
CA THR A 6 4.93 -8.65 1.47
C THR A 6 5.86 -7.44 1.31
N GLN A 7 6.10 -6.99 0.07
CA GLN A 7 6.94 -5.82 -0.19
C GLN A 7 6.30 -4.53 0.36
N LEU A 8 5.00 -4.32 0.12
CA LEU A 8 4.29 -3.17 0.66
C LEU A 8 4.29 -3.16 2.19
N ALA A 9 4.10 -4.31 2.83
CA ALA A 9 4.17 -4.44 4.30
C ALA A 9 5.56 -4.07 4.85
N VAL A 10 6.63 -4.49 4.17
CA VAL A 10 8.01 -4.11 4.55
C VAL A 10 8.23 -2.61 4.41
N LEU A 11 7.78 -2.01 3.31
CA LEU A 11 7.94 -0.59 3.04
C LEU A 11 7.17 0.28 4.04
N LEU A 12 5.93 -0.11 4.36
CA LEU A 12 5.12 0.52 5.41
C LEU A 12 5.84 0.48 6.76
N ARG A 13 6.36 -0.69 7.16
CA ARG A 13 7.05 -0.84 8.44
C ARG A 13 8.31 0.02 8.48
N ARG A 14 9.09 0.05 7.40
CA ARG A 14 10.28 0.91 7.28
C ARG A 14 9.93 2.39 7.43
N CYS A 15 8.94 2.88 6.68
CA CYS A 15 8.53 4.29 6.74
C CYS A 15 8.03 4.69 8.14
N GLN A 16 7.30 3.80 8.83
CA GLN A 16 6.88 4.03 10.21
C GLN A 16 8.09 4.32 11.12
N TRP A 17 9.12 3.47 11.09
CA TRP A 17 10.33 3.66 11.90
C TRP A 17 11.05 4.97 11.57
N MET A 18 11.14 5.31 10.29
CA MET A 18 11.81 6.54 9.86
C MET A 18 11.05 7.79 10.32
N LEU A 19 9.72 7.76 10.31
CA LEU A 19 8.88 8.84 10.82
C LEU A 19 9.02 9.00 12.34
N ASP A 20 9.04 7.90 13.09
CA ASP A 20 9.22 7.93 14.55
C ASP A 20 10.58 8.55 14.92
N GLU A 21 11.65 8.14 14.24
CA GLU A 21 13.01 8.68 14.44
C GLU A 21 13.09 10.17 14.04
N ALA A 22 12.47 10.55 12.92
CA ALA A 22 12.43 11.94 12.48
C ALA A 22 11.66 12.84 13.46
N ALA A 23 10.54 12.36 14.02
CA ALA A 23 9.78 13.08 15.04
C ALA A 23 10.60 13.29 16.31
N TYR A 24 11.31 12.25 16.77
CA TYR A 24 12.23 12.34 17.91
C TYR A 24 13.34 13.38 17.67
N LYS A 25 13.99 13.33 16.50
CA LYS A 25 15.04 14.27 16.09
C LYS A 25 14.55 15.71 15.93
N LEU A 26 13.36 15.90 15.37
CA LEU A 26 12.72 17.22 15.25
C LEU A 26 12.45 17.84 16.62
N GLY A 27 11.93 17.06 17.57
CA GLY A 27 11.75 17.51 18.96
C GLY A 27 13.07 17.95 19.61
N GLY A 28 14.19 17.36 19.19
CA GLY A 28 15.54 17.72 19.61
C GLY A 28 16.26 18.78 18.77
N LYS A 29 15.63 19.40 17.76
CA LYS A 29 16.25 20.31 16.76
C LYS A 29 17.47 19.70 16.04
N ARG A 30 17.47 18.38 15.85
CA ARG A 30 18.61 17.58 15.36
C ARG A 30 18.20 16.67 14.20
N LEU A 31 17.39 17.18 13.25
CA LEU A 31 17.11 16.46 12.02
C LEU A 31 18.06 16.95 10.89
N PRO A 32 19.12 16.20 10.55
CA PRO A 32 20.06 16.53 9.48
C PRO A 32 19.34 16.67 8.13
N ALA A 33 19.99 17.34 7.18
CA ALA A 33 19.47 17.45 5.82
C ALA A 33 19.45 16.09 5.12
N ALA A 34 20.47 15.25 5.32
CA ALA A 34 20.53 13.89 4.77
C ALA A 34 19.33 13.06 5.21
N ASP A 35 19.06 12.98 6.51
CA ASP A 35 17.91 12.26 7.07
C ASP A 35 16.56 12.78 6.53
N ARG A 36 16.46 14.08 6.19
CA ARG A 36 15.26 14.65 5.54
C ARG A 36 15.09 14.15 4.11
N HIS A 37 16.18 14.11 3.34
CA HIS A 37 16.18 13.61 1.97
C HIS A 37 15.87 12.11 1.94
N ASP A 38 16.54 11.31 2.77
CA ASP A 38 16.32 9.87 2.88
C ASP A 38 14.86 9.54 3.26
N LEU A 39 14.28 10.32 4.20
CA LEU A 39 12.86 10.18 4.57
C LEU A 39 11.92 10.55 3.43
N ALA A 40 12.20 11.63 2.70
CA ALA A 40 11.38 12.04 1.56
C ALA A 40 11.37 10.95 0.47
N ASP A 41 12.54 10.44 0.09
CA ASP A 41 12.68 9.40 -0.93
C ASP A 41 11.92 8.12 -0.54
N ALA A 42 12.00 7.71 0.73
CA ALA A 42 11.27 6.55 1.22
C ALA A 42 9.74 6.75 1.20
N LEU A 43 9.27 7.97 1.51
CA LEU A 43 7.84 8.30 1.45
C LEU A 43 7.34 8.36 0.01
N ASP A 44 8.15 8.84 -0.93
CA ASP A 44 7.83 8.83 -2.36
C ASP A 44 7.72 7.40 -2.90
N GLU A 45 8.65 6.51 -2.51
CA GLU A 45 8.58 5.08 -2.83
C GLU A 45 7.28 4.44 -2.29
N LEU A 46 6.94 4.71 -1.03
CA LEU A 46 5.70 4.20 -0.44
C LEU A 46 4.45 4.74 -1.15
N SER A 47 4.48 6.02 -1.49
CA SER A 47 3.41 6.69 -2.24
C SER A 47 3.18 6.03 -3.60
N ALA A 48 4.26 5.67 -4.31
CA ALA A 48 4.17 4.95 -5.59
C ALA A 48 3.60 3.53 -5.39
N ALA A 49 4.15 2.76 -4.44
CA ALA A 49 3.72 1.39 -4.18
C ALA A 49 2.23 1.29 -3.79
N LEU A 50 1.72 2.25 -3.01
CA LEU A 50 0.31 2.30 -2.63
C LEU A 50 -0.63 2.57 -3.82
N ARG A 51 -0.20 3.37 -4.80
CA ARG A 51 -0.98 3.62 -6.01
C ARG A 51 -1.03 2.37 -6.89
N GLU A 52 0.13 1.74 -7.12
CA GLU A 52 0.22 0.50 -7.89
C GLU A 52 -0.58 -0.65 -7.28
N TYR A 53 -0.62 -0.74 -5.94
CA TYR A 53 -1.39 -1.76 -5.24
C TYR A 53 -2.90 -1.66 -5.47
N ARG A 54 -3.43 -0.45 -5.70
CA ARG A 54 -4.85 -0.22 -6.03
C ARG A 54 -5.18 -0.53 -7.50
N ASP A 55 -4.19 -0.42 -8.39
CA ASP A 55 -4.36 -0.60 -9.83
C ASP A 55 -4.17 -2.06 -10.28
N ALA A 56 -3.70 -2.94 -9.39
CA ALA A 56 -3.83 -4.38 -9.59
C ALA A 56 -5.32 -4.75 -9.48
N PRO A 57 -5.92 -5.40 -10.49
CA PRO A 57 -7.29 -5.88 -10.36
C PRO A 57 -7.30 -6.79 -9.15
N THR A 58 -8.03 -6.36 -8.12
CA THR A 58 -8.38 -7.26 -7.03
C THR A 58 -9.23 -8.32 -7.71
N GLU A 59 -8.72 -9.55 -7.85
CA GLU A 59 -9.43 -10.71 -8.42
C GLU A 59 -10.67 -11.13 -7.56
N ALA A 60 -11.35 -10.18 -6.92
CA ALA A 60 -12.48 -10.38 -6.04
C ALA A 60 -13.62 -9.38 -6.28
N GLU A 61 -13.68 -8.73 -7.44
CA GLU A 61 -14.96 -8.20 -7.96
C GLU A 61 -15.54 -9.23 -8.95
N THR A 62 -15.78 -10.44 -8.45
CA THR A 62 -16.73 -11.38 -9.06
C THR A 62 -17.90 -11.55 -8.09
N ASP A 63 -18.51 -10.43 -7.71
CA ASP A 63 -19.92 -10.42 -7.29
C ASP A 63 -20.77 -10.42 -8.57
N GLU A 64 -20.78 -11.54 -9.29
CA GLU A 64 -21.96 -11.93 -10.07
C GLU A 64 -22.72 -12.96 -9.23
N ASP A 65 -23.27 -12.48 -8.10
CA ASP A 65 -24.35 -13.14 -7.39
C ASP A 65 -25.66 -12.86 -8.17
N GLY A 66 -25.72 -13.37 -9.40
CA GLY A 66 -26.94 -13.50 -10.18
C GLY A 66 -27.34 -14.96 -10.17
N PRO A 67 -28.49 -15.36 -9.56
CA PRO A 67 -28.91 -16.75 -9.60
C PRO A 67 -29.07 -17.20 -11.06
N PRO A 68 -28.64 -18.43 -11.42
CA PRO A 68 -28.79 -18.91 -12.78
C PRO A 68 -30.29 -18.93 -13.11
N THR A 69 -30.71 -18.06 -14.02
CA THR A 69 -32.06 -18.16 -14.61
C THR A 69 -32.05 -19.44 -15.43
N ILE A 70 -32.55 -20.52 -14.84
CA ILE A 70 -32.95 -21.72 -15.56
C ILE A 70 -34.13 -21.30 -16.43
N VAL A 71 -33.86 -21.04 -17.70
CA VAL A 71 -34.89 -20.93 -18.74
C VAL A 71 -35.36 -22.34 -19.05
N ASP A 72 -36.53 -22.70 -18.53
CA ASP A 72 -37.27 -23.90 -18.94
C ASP A 72 -37.74 -23.73 -20.39
N PRO A 73 -37.38 -24.63 -21.33
CA PRO A 73 -37.88 -24.56 -22.69
C PRO A 73 -39.23 -25.31 -22.82
N ASP A 74 -40.23 -24.56 -23.29
CA ASP A 74 -41.50 -24.99 -23.90
C ASP A 74 -42.55 -25.71 -23.03
N SER A 75 -43.79 -25.22 -23.12
CA SER A 75 -45.04 -25.89 -22.75
C SER A 75 -45.89 -26.14 -24.00
#